data_AF-A0AAW9N8R7-F1
#
_entry.id   AF-A0AAW9N8R7-F1
#
_cell.length_a   1.000
_cell.length_b   1.000
_cell.length_c   1.000
_cell.angle_alpha   90.00
_cell.angle_beta   90.00
_cell.angle_gamma   90.00
#
_symmetry.space_group_name_H-M   'P 1'
#
loop_
_entity.id
_entity.type
_entity.pdbx_description
1 polymer ?
#
loop_
_entity_poly.entity_id
_entity_poly.type
_entity_poly.pdbx_seq_one_letter_code
_entity_poly.pdbx_strand_id
1 'polypeptide(L)'
;MKKFKLSLASQIFIGLILGIIVGAIFYGNESAQSFLQPFGDIFLRMIKMIVVPIIVSSLIVAVAGVGDLKAVGKLGAKSLSYFVVVTMIAIAIGLISANIIQPGAGVNMNNLEQTDISTYVDTAETKQHKSFVDTLVHIVPSNPVKAMVEGDMLAIIFFSVLFGLSIAAIGE
;
A
#
# COMPACT_ATOMS: atom_id res chain seq x y z
N MET A 1 -31.21 14.03 26.51
CA MET A 1 -30.94 14.39 25.10
C MET A 1 -30.27 13.20 24.41
N LYS A 2 -30.97 12.49 23.52
CA LYS A 2 -30.46 11.29 22.83
C LYS A 2 -29.32 11.70 21.89
N LYS A 3 -28.09 11.30 22.21
CA LYS A 3 -26.94 11.48 21.31
C LYS A 3 -27.13 10.54 20.11
N PHE A 4 -27.41 11.10 18.93
CA PHE A 4 -27.32 10.37 17.67
C PHE A 4 -25.87 9.86 17.54
N LYS A 5 -25.66 8.57 17.78
CA LYS A 5 -24.34 7.95 17.60
C LYS A 5 -24.17 7.70 16.10
N LEU A 6 -23.52 8.63 15.41
CA LEU A 6 -23.09 8.43 14.03
C LEU A 6 -22.11 7.24 13.97
N SER A 7 -22.21 6.42 12.91
CA SER A 7 -21.26 5.34 12.65
C SER A 7 -19.85 5.90 12.40
N LEU A 8 -18.81 5.13 12.77
CA LEU A 8 -17.41 5.46 12.48
C LEU A 8 -17.19 5.74 11.00
N ALA A 9 -17.80 4.95 10.11
CA ALA A 9 -17.71 5.17 8.67
C ALA A 9 -18.28 6.54 8.28
N SER A 10 -19.45 6.90 8.81
CA SER A 10 -20.06 8.21 8.57
C SER A 10 -19.19 9.35 9.10
N GLN A 11 -18.54 9.17 10.26
CA GLN A 11 -17.62 10.16 10.82
C GLN A 11 -16.40 10.38 9.93
N ILE A 12 -15.82 9.32 9.38
CA ILE A 12 -14.69 9.42 8.44
C ILE A 12 -15.11 10.15 7.17
N PHE A 13 -16.28 9.82 6.61
CA PHE A 13 -16.81 10.50 5.42
C PHE A 13 -17.06 11.99 5.67
N ILE A 14 -17.66 12.34 6.81
CA ILE A 14 -17.86 13.74 7.21
C ILE A 14 -16.51 14.45 7.36
N GLY A 15 -15.53 13.80 8.01
CA GLY A 15 -14.18 14.34 8.17
C GLY A 15 -13.48 14.57 6.83
N LEU A 16 -13.61 13.66 5.87
CA LEU A 16 -13.07 13.81 4.51
C LEU A 16 -13.69 15.01 3.79
N ILE A 17 -15.02 15.12 3.81
CA ILE A 17 -15.73 16.24 3.15
C ILE A 17 -15.33 17.57 3.79
N LEU A 18 -15.32 17.66 5.12
CA LEU A 18 -14.88 18.86 5.83
C LEU A 18 -13.41 19.19 5.54
N GLY A 19 -12.53 18.18 5.49
CA GLY A 19 -11.13 18.36 5.14
C GLY A 19 -10.94 18.94 3.74
N ILE A 20 -11.71 18.47 2.76
CA ILE A 20 -11.71 19.02 1.39
C ILE A 20 -12.19 20.47 1.39
N ILE A 21 -13.28 20.78 2.09
CA ILE A 21 -13.83 22.15 2.15
C ILE A 21 -12.81 23.11 2.80
N VAL A 22 -12.23 22.73 3.94
CA VAL A 22 -11.20 23.53 4.61
C VAL A 22 -9.96 23.68 3.73
N GLY A 23 -9.50 22.61 3.08
CA GLY A 23 -8.37 22.65 2.15
C GLY A 23 -8.61 23.58 0.95
N ALA A 24 -9.84 23.61 0.42
CA ALA A 24 -10.21 24.51 -0.67
C ALA A 24 -10.27 25.98 -0.23
N ILE A 25 -10.78 26.27 0.96
CA ILE A 25 -10.89 27.64 1.50
C ILE A 25 -9.51 28.22 1.82
N PHE A 26 -8.60 27.41 2.39
CA PHE A 26 -7.26 27.82 2.80
C PHE A 26 -6.17 27.49 1.76
N TYR A 27 -6.56 27.23 0.51
CA TYR A 27 -5.63 26.92 -0.56
C TYR A 27 -4.63 28.08 -0.77
N GLY A 28 -3.33 27.76 -0.73
CA GLY A 28 -2.25 28.75 -0.89
C GLY A 28 -1.85 29.49 0.41
N ASN A 29 -2.45 29.18 1.56
CA ASN A 29 -2.04 29.74 2.85
C ASN A 29 -1.03 28.81 3.56
N GLU A 30 0.26 29.18 3.52
CA GLU A 30 1.34 28.38 4.12
C GLU A 30 1.20 28.18 5.64
N SER A 31 0.59 29.13 6.35
CA SER A 31 0.37 29.02 7.81
C SER A 31 -0.70 27.98 8.13
N ALA A 32 -1.79 27.94 7.35
CA ALA A 32 -2.83 26.93 7.52
C ALA A 32 -2.29 25.52 7.19
N GLN A 33 -1.49 25.38 6.13
CA GLN A 33 -0.85 24.12 5.78
C GLN A 33 0.09 23.64 6.89
N SER A 34 0.98 24.50 7.38
CA SER A 34 1.96 24.16 8.41
C SER A 34 1.30 23.75 9.73
N PHE A 35 0.12 24.29 10.04
CA PHE A 35 -0.65 23.92 11.23
C PHE A 35 -1.44 22.63 11.08
N LEU A 36 -2.04 22.39 9.90
CA LEU A 36 -2.92 21.23 9.67
C LEU A 36 -2.15 19.96 9.26
N GLN A 37 -1.04 20.10 8.54
CA GLN A 37 -0.25 18.98 8.03
C GLN A 37 0.27 18.03 9.14
N PRO A 38 0.76 18.51 10.31
CA PRO A 38 1.19 17.63 11.39
C PRO A 38 0.12 16.65 11.88
N PHE A 39 -1.17 17.02 11.85
CA PHE A 39 -2.25 16.11 12.23
C PHE A 39 -2.38 14.94 11.25
N GLY A 40 -2.26 15.21 9.96
CA GLY A 40 -2.21 14.17 8.92
C GLY A 40 -0.98 13.30 9.05
N ASP A 41 0.19 13.90 9.30
CA ASP A 41 1.44 13.16 9.48
C ASP A 41 1.41 12.25 10.71
N ILE A 42 0.88 12.73 11.84
CA ILE A 42 0.69 11.91 13.04
C ILE A 42 -0.24 10.74 12.73
N PHE A 43 -1.36 10.99 12.07
CA PHE A 43 -2.31 9.93 11.68
C PHE A 43 -1.65 8.87 10.78
N LEU A 44 -0.91 9.29 9.76
CA LEU A 44 -0.17 8.38 8.88
C LEU A 44 0.93 7.61 9.61
N ARG A 45 1.65 8.26 10.54
CA ARG A 45 2.65 7.59 11.40
C ARG A 45 2.00 6.55 12.30
N MET A 46 0.83 6.85 12.88
CA MET A 46 0.08 5.88 13.69
C MET A 46 -0.33 4.66 12.89
N ILE A 47 -0.82 4.83 11.65
CA ILE A 47 -1.13 3.70 10.77
C ILE A 47 0.15 2.89 10.48
N LYS A 48 1.21 3.55 10.01
CA LYS A 48 2.48 2.89 9.63
C LYS A 48 3.13 2.13 10.80
N MET A 49 3.06 2.67 12.01
CA MET A 49 3.58 2.04 13.23
C MET A 49 2.96 0.66 13.49
N ILE A 50 1.68 0.50 13.15
CA ILE A 50 0.90 -0.71 13.46
C ILE A 50 1.04 -1.76 12.34
N VAL A 51 1.30 -1.34 11.09
CA VAL A 51 1.31 -2.23 9.92
C VAL A 51 2.30 -3.39 10.06
N VAL A 52 3.58 -3.12 10.36
CA VAL A 52 4.62 -4.16 10.42
C VAL A 52 4.34 -5.19 11.54
N PRO A 53 4.08 -4.79 12.80
CA PRO A 53 3.75 -5.74 13.86
C PRO A 53 2.50 -6.58 13.58
N ILE A 54 1.45 -5.96 13.01
CA ILE A 54 0.23 -6.69 12.67
C ILE A 54 0.51 -7.74 11.60
N ILE A 55 1.24 -7.40 10.53
CA ILE A 55 1.49 -8.33 9.43
C ILE A 55 2.32 -9.52 9.91
N VAL A 56 3.41 -9.27 10.63
CA VAL A 56 4.26 -10.35 11.16
C VAL A 56 3.46 -11.27 12.08
N SER A 57 2.76 -10.71 13.05
CA SER A 57 2.00 -11.50 14.03
C SER A 57 0.84 -12.26 13.38
N SER A 58 0.06 -11.60 12.52
CA SER A 58 -1.10 -12.22 11.87
C SER A 58 -0.70 -13.32 10.91
N LEU A 59 0.38 -13.14 10.13
CA LEU A 59 0.85 -14.16 9.21
C LEU A 59 1.45 -15.36 9.94
N ILE A 60 2.27 -15.13 10.97
CA ILE A 60 2.84 -16.23 11.76
C ILE A 60 1.72 -17.06 12.38
N VAL A 61 0.75 -16.42 13.05
CA VAL A 61 -0.39 -17.12 13.67
C VAL A 61 -1.26 -17.83 12.63
N ALA A 62 -1.56 -17.17 11.51
CA ALA A 62 -2.39 -17.75 10.46
C ALA A 62 -1.73 -18.99 9.83
N VAL A 63 -0.44 -18.91 9.54
CA VAL A 63 0.31 -20.00 8.90
C VAL A 63 0.57 -21.13 9.89
N ALA A 64 0.97 -20.81 11.12
CA ALA A 64 1.17 -21.82 12.16
C ALA A 64 -0.12 -22.59 12.47
N GLY A 65 -1.29 -21.92 12.42
CA GLY A 65 -2.59 -22.57 12.61
C GLY A 65 -3.03 -23.50 11.48
N VAL A 66 -2.48 -23.35 10.27
CA VAL A 66 -2.78 -24.25 9.13
C VAL A 66 -1.93 -25.52 9.18
N GLY A 67 -0.71 -25.44 9.72
CA GLY A 67 0.16 -26.60 9.97
C GLY A 67 0.85 -27.21 8.74
N ASP A 68 0.19 -27.22 7.57
CA ASP A 68 0.71 -27.90 6.36
C ASP A 68 1.20 -26.92 5.27
N LEU A 69 2.46 -27.08 4.88
CA LEU A 69 3.10 -26.37 3.77
C LEU A 69 2.33 -26.49 2.45
N LYS A 70 1.77 -27.67 2.14
CA LYS A 70 1.01 -27.88 0.90
C LYS A 70 -0.30 -27.12 0.92
N ALA A 71 -0.98 -27.07 2.06
CA ALA A 71 -2.20 -26.30 2.23
C ALA A 71 -1.94 -24.79 2.08
N VAL A 72 -0.90 -24.27 2.73
CA VAL A 72 -0.48 -22.87 2.64
C VAL A 72 -0.11 -22.51 1.19
N GLY A 73 0.68 -23.34 0.51
CA GLY A 73 1.06 -23.13 -0.89
C GLY A 73 -0.13 -23.16 -1.84
N LYS A 74 -1.08 -24.07 -1.65
CA LYS A 74 -2.32 -24.14 -2.46
C LYS A 74 -3.21 -22.92 -2.25
N LEU A 75 -3.32 -22.45 -1.01
CA LEU A 75 -4.07 -21.22 -0.71
C LEU A 75 -3.37 -20.01 -1.34
N GLY A 76 -2.06 -19.89 -1.19
CA GLY A 76 -1.25 -18.83 -1.80
C GLY A 76 -1.37 -18.80 -3.33
N ALA A 77 -1.26 -19.95 -4.00
CA ALA A 77 -1.38 -20.04 -5.45
C ALA A 77 -2.78 -19.64 -5.94
N LYS A 78 -3.85 -20.06 -5.22
CA LYS A 78 -5.23 -19.65 -5.52
C LYS A 78 -5.43 -18.15 -5.34
N SER A 79 -4.93 -17.58 -4.25
CA SER A 79 -4.98 -16.15 -3.97
C SER A 79 -4.20 -15.33 -4.99
N LEU A 80 -3.00 -15.77 -5.38
CA LEU A 80 -2.19 -15.11 -6.40
C LEU A 80 -2.87 -15.13 -7.77
N SER A 81 -3.40 -16.29 -8.19
CA SER A 81 -4.15 -16.42 -9.44
C SER A 81 -5.38 -15.52 -9.44
N TYR A 82 -6.12 -15.49 -8.33
CA TYR A 82 -7.26 -14.59 -8.15
C TYR A 82 -6.84 -13.12 -8.29
N PHE A 83 -5.76 -12.71 -7.62
CA PHE A 83 -5.28 -11.33 -7.65
C PHE A 83 -4.83 -10.91 -9.05
N VAL A 84 -4.10 -11.77 -9.77
CA VAL A 84 -3.66 -11.50 -11.16
C VAL A 84 -4.86 -11.33 -12.08
N VAL A 85 -5.85 -12.22 -12.01
CA VAL A 85 -7.05 -12.15 -12.85
C VAL A 85 -7.86 -10.88 -12.56
N VAL A 86 -8.14 -10.59 -11.29
CA VAL A 86 -8.90 -9.40 -10.91
C VAL A 86 -8.15 -8.12 -11.28
N THR A 87 -6.83 -8.08 -11.11
CA THR A 87 -6.00 -6.93 -11.48
C THR A 87 -6.00 -6.74 -13.00
N MET A 88 -5.90 -7.81 -13.79
CA MET A 88 -5.97 -7.72 -15.25
C MET A 88 -7.33 -7.18 -15.71
N ILE A 89 -8.43 -7.62 -15.10
CA ILE A 89 -9.77 -7.09 -15.38
C ILE A 89 -9.84 -5.61 -15.01
N ALA A 90 -9.34 -5.22 -13.83
CA ALA A 90 -9.32 -3.82 -13.40
C ALA A 90 -8.51 -2.93 -14.34
N ILE A 91 -7.33 -3.39 -14.80
CA ILE A 91 -6.50 -2.69 -15.79
C ILE A 91 -7.25 -2.56 -17.12
N ALA A 92 -7.90 -3.63 -17.60
CA ALA A 92 -8.66 -3.59 -18.84
C ALA A 92 -9.80 -2.55 -18.77
N ILE A 93 -10.58 -2.54 -17.68
CA ILE A 93 -11.64 -1.55 -17.47
C ILE A 93 -11.06 -0.13 -17.38
N GLY A 94 -9.96 0.06 -16.66
CA GLY A 94 -9.27 1.35 -16.54
C GLY A 94 -8.79 1.87 -17.89
N LEU A 95 -8.20 1.01 -18.71
CA LEU A 95 -7.74 1.35 -20.06
C LEU A 95 -8.92 1.70 -20.98
N ILE A 96 -9.98 0.90 -20.98
CA ILE A 96 -11.18 1.18 -21.79
C ILE A 96 -11.78 2.53 -21.38
N SER A 97 -11.94 2.76 -20.08
CA SER A 97 -12.51 4.01 -19.54
C SER A 97 -11.63 5.21 -19.89
N ALA A 98 -10.30 5.08 -19.77
CA ALA A 98 -9.36 6.13 -20.13
C ALA A 98 -9.38 6.45 -21.63
N ASN A 99 -9.51 5.44 -22.50
CA ASN A 99 -9.59 5.65 -23.94
C ASN A 99 -10.92 6.30 -24.38
N ILE A 100 -12.01 6.07 -23.64
CA ILE A 100 -13.32 6.69 -23.92
C ILE A 100 -13.38 8.12 -23.40
N ILE A 101 -12.99 8.33 -22.14
CA ILE A 101 -13.09 9.65 -21.47
C ILE A 101 -11.98 10.58 -21.96
N GLN A 102 -10.84 10.03 -22.42
CA GLN A 102 -9.65 10.76 -22.86
C GLN A 102 -9.25 11.88 -21.88
N PRO A 103 -9.03 11.55 -20.59
CA PRO A 103 -8.64 12.56 -19.60
C PRO A 103 -7.29 13.16 -19.99
N GLY A 104 -7.30 14.39 -20.48
CA GLY A 104 -6.12 15.08 -21.02
C GLY A 104 -6.33 15.68 -22.42
N ALA A 105 -7.40 15.32 -23.12
CA ALA A 105 -7.76 15.97 -24.38
C ALA A 105 -8.00 17.47 -24.16
N GLY A 106 -7.20 18.32 -24.80
CA GLY A 106 -7.27 19.79 -24.68
C GLY A 106 -6.34 20.41 -23.63
N VAL A 107 -5.50 19.61 -22.94
CA VAL A 107 -4.43 20.15 -22.08
C VAL A 107 -3.31 20.70 -22.97
N ASN A 108 -3.07 22.01 -22.89
CA ASN A 108 -1.96 22.67 -23.58
C ASN A 108 -0.66 22.46 -22.77
N MET A 109 0.13 21.45 -23.14
CA MET A 109 1.42 21.15 -22.50
C MET A 109 2.40 22.34 -22.48
N ASN A 110 2.25 23.31 -23.38
CA ASN A 110 3.13 24.48 -23.50
C ASN A 110 2.94 25.54 -22.40
N ASN A 111 1.81 25.52 -21.68
CA ASN A 111 1.51 26.45 -20.59
C ASN A 111 1.69 25.83 -19.20
N LEU A 112 2.13 24.57 -19.13
CA LEU A 112 2.45 23.91 -17.87
C LEU A 112 3.88 24.31 -17.52
N GLU A 113 4.10 24.88 -16.32
CA GLU A 113 5.46 24.98 -15.79
C GLU A 113 6.08 23.58 -15.80
N GLN A 114 7.25 23.45 -16.43
CA GLN A 114 8.03 22.22 -16.33
C GLN A 114 8.52 22.10 -14.89
N THR A 115 7.71 21.49 -14.04
CA THR A 115 8.16 21.04 -12.72
C THR A 115 9.34 20.09 -12.93
N ASP A 116 10.43 20.29 -12.20
CA ASP A 116 11.63 19.46 -12.30
C ASP A 116 11.27 18.00 -12.00
N ILE A 117 11.23 17.20 -13.06
CA ILE A 117 10.87 15.77 -13.02
C ILE A 117 12.12 14.87 -12.98
N SER A 118 13.33 15.43 -12.89
CA SER A 118 14.60 14.67 -12.82
C SER A 118 14.55 13.54 -11.80
N THR A 119 14.00 13.81 -10.62
CA THR A 119 13.85 12.81 -9.53
C THR A 119 12.97 11.62 -9.92
N TYR A 120 11.95 11.84 -10.77
CA TYR A 120 11.06 10.79 -11.25
C TYR A 120 11.68 10.01 -12.41
N VAL A 121 12.48 10.67 -13.25
CA VAL A 121 13.23 10.03 -14.33
C VAL A 121 14.29 9.09 -13.74
N ASP A 122 15.08 9.55 -12.77
CA ASP A 122 16.08 8.72 -12.08
C ASP A 122 15.44 7.50 -11.39
N THR A 123 14.27 7.68 -10.79
CA THR A 123 13.51 6.58 -10.16
C THR A 123 12.98 5.60 -11.21
N ALA A 124 12.56 6.08 -12.38
CA ALA A 124 12.06 5.25 -13.46
C ALA A 124 13.19 4.43 -14.12
N GLU A 125 14.35 5.03 -14.36
CA GLU A 125 15.53 4.34 -14.89
C GLU A 125 16.06 3.27 -13.92
N THR A 126 16.09 3.59 -12.62
CA THR A 126 16.48 2.65 -11.56
C THR A 126 15.52 1.46 -11.48
N LYS A 127 14.22 1.66 -11.72
CA LYS A 127 13.21 0.58 -11.70
C LYS A 127 13.16 -0.24 -12.99
N GLN A 128 13.44 0.35 -14.15
CA GLN A 128 13.49 -0.38 -15.42
C GLN A 128 14.59 -1.45 -15.46
N HIS A 129 15.65 -1.28 -14.68
CA HIS A 129 16.77 -2.23 -14.63
C HIS A 129 16.58 -3.39 -13.64
N LYS A 130 15.53 -3.40 -12.81
CA LYS A 130 15.25 -4.52 -11.91
C LYS A 130 14.61 -5.65 -12.72
N SER A 131 15.38 -6.70 -13.02
CA SER A 131 14.86 -7.88 -13.69
C SER A 131 13.81 -8.58 -12.83
N PHE A 132 12.92 -9.34 -13.46
CA PHE A 132 12.00 -10.24 -12.74
C PHE A 132 12.78 -11.18 -11.79
N VAL A 133 13.97 -11.61 -12.22
CA VAL A 133 14.87 -12.45 -11.41
C VAL A 133 15.36 -11.71 -10.17
N ASP A 134 15.71 -10.43 -10.28
CA ASP A 134 16.16 -9.63 -9.14
C ASP A 134 15.03 -9.44 -8.10
N THR A 135 13.78 -9.35 -8.59
CA THR A 135 12.61 -9.31 -7.70
C THR A 135 12.45 -10.62 -6.95
N LEU A 136 12.61 -11.76 -7.62
CA LEU A 136 12.60 -13.09 -7.00
C LEU A 136 13.68 -13.26 -5.93
N VAL A 137 14.90 -12.81 -6.21
CA VAL A 137 15.99 -12.84 -5.24
C VAL A 137 15.69 -11.94 -4.04
N HIS A 138 15.11 -10.76 -4.29
CA HIS A 138 14.77 -9.79 -3.26
C HIS A 138 13.66 -10.24 -2.30
N ILE A 139 12.79 -11.19 -2.72
CA ILE A 139 11.77 -11.80 -1.84
C ILE A 139 12.43 -12.43 -0.61
N VAL A 140 13.64 -12.98 -0.74
CA VAL A 140 14.37 -13.60 0.36
C VAL A 140 15.24 -12.54 1.05
N PRO A 141 14.89 -12.07 2.27
CA PRO A 141 15.71 -11.08 2.95
C PRO A 141 17.07 -11.64 3.36
N SER A 142 18.11 -10.82 3.20
CA SER A 142 19.42 -11.10 3.83
C SER A 142 19.37 -10.93 5.36
N ASN A 143 18.49 -10.06 5.86
CA ASN A 143 18.22 -9.88 7.28
C ASN A 143 16.74 -9.48 7.49
N PRO A 144 15.93 -10.30 8.18
CA PRO A 144 14.50 -10.03 8.37
C PRO A 144 14.24 -8.82 9.26
N VAL A 145 15.13 -8.52 10.23
CA VAL A 145 15.02 -7.33 11.09
C VAL A 145 15.25 -6.07 10.27
N LYS A 146 16.25 -6.10 9.38
CA LYS A 146 16.50 -5.00 8.45
C LYS A 146 15.28 -4.75 7.55
N ALA A 147 14.70 -5.81 6.99
CA ALA A 147 13.48 -5.71 6.19
C ALA A 147 12.31 -5.07 6.96
N MET A 148 12.12 -5.42 8.24
CA MET A 148 11.12 -4.80 9.11
C MET A 148 11.35 -3.31 9.36
N VAL A 149 12.62 -2.90 9.51
CA VAL A 149 12.99 -1.48 9.71
C VAL A 149 12.80 -0.67 8.43
N GLU A 150 13.20 -1.21 7.28
CA GLU A 150 13.09 -0.56 5.98
C GLU A 150 11.66 -0.63 5.40
N GLY A 151 10.78 -1.44 5.99
CA GLY A 151 9.41 -1.60 5.55
C GLY A 151 9.28 -2.41 4.25
N ASP A 152 10.24 -3.30 3.97
CA ASP A 152 10.19 -4.19 2.81
C ASP A 152 9.13 -5.28 3.01
N MET A 153 7.91 -4.95 2.57
CA MET A 153 6.74 -5.77 2.82
C MET A 153 6.86 -7.18 2.23
N LEU A 154 7.45 -7.31 1.05
CA LEU A 154 7.54 -8.60 0.36
C LEU A 154 8.45 -9.55 1.13
N ALA A 155 9.60 -9.05 1.58
CA ALA A 155 10.54 -9.80 2.40
C ALA A 155 9.99 -10.11 3.81
N ILE A 156 9.28 -9.17 4.43
CA ILE A 156 8.61 -9.38 5.73
C ILE A 156 7.58 -10.51 5.63
N ILE A 157 6.74 -10.48 4.59
CA ILE A 157 5.72 -11.52 4.35
C ILE A 157 6.40 -12.88 4.14
N PHE A 158 7.43 -12.94 3.29
CA PHE A 158 8.15 -14.19 3.01
C PHE A 158 8.76 -14.80 4.29
N PHE A 159 9.48 -14.00 5.07
CA PHE A 159 10.03 -14.44 6.35
C PHE A 159 8.94 -14.92 7.31
N SER A 160 7.84 -14.16 7.45
CA SER A 160 6.75 -14.48 8.39
C SER A 160 6.08 -15.81 8.05
N VAL A 161 5.90 -16.12 6.76
CA VAL A 161 5.33 -17.40 6.31
C VAL A 161 6.29 -18.55 6.63
N LEU A 162 7.57 -18.44 6.28
CA LEU A 162 8.56 -19.49 6.60
C LEU A 162 8.71 -19.70 8.11
N PHE A 163 8.70 -18.63 8.89
CA PHE A 163 8.80 -18.70 10.34
C PHE A 163 7.55 -19.36 10.95
N GLY A 164 6.35 -19.00 10.47
CA GLY A 164 5.11 -19.65 10.89
C GLY A 164 5.07 -21.14 10.56
N LEU A 165 5.55 -21.54 9.37
CA LEU A 165 5.71 -22.95 8.99
C LEU A 165 6.71 -23.69 9.87
N SER A 166 7.82 -23.02 10.23
CA SER A 166 8.84 -23.61 11.11
C SER A 166 8.28 -23.85 12.50
N ILE A 167 7.47 -22.92 13.02
CA ILE A 167 6.77 -23.09 14.31
C ILE A 167 5.78 -24.24 14.23
N ALA A 168 4.98 -24.33 13.16
CA ALA A 168 4.06 -25.45 12.96
C ALA A 168 4.77 -26.81 12.97
N ALA A 169 5.93 -26.90 12.31
CA ALA A 169 6.72 -28.13 12.25
C ALA A 169 7.36 -28.53 13.60
N ILE A 170 7.61 -27.57 14.51
CA ILE A 170 8.13 -27.82 15.86
C ILE A 170 7.01 -28.16 16.85
N GLY A 171 5.79 -27.67 16.59
CA GLY A 171 4.62 -27.88 17.45
C GLY A 171 3.94 -29.24 17.30
N GLU A 172 4.46 -30.11 16.43
CA GLU A 172 4.15 -31.55 16.38
C GLU A 172 5.04 -32.36 17.34
#